data_AF-A0A1G6HJR2-F1
#
_entry.id   AF-A0A1G6HJR2-F1
#
_cell.length_a   1.000
_cell.length_b   1.000
_cell.length_c   1.000
_cell.angle_alpha   90.00
_cell.angle_beta   90.00
_cell.angle_gamma   90.00
#
_symmetry.space_group_name_H-M   'P 1'
#
loop_
_entity.id
_entity.type
_entity.pdbx_description
1 polymer ?
#
loop_
_entity_poly.entity_id
_entity_poly.type
_entity_poly.pdbx_seq_one_letter_code
_entity_poly.pdbx_strand_id
1 'polypeptide(L)'
;MKNKTSHHGFGRGGLRWVVLSLIQHKPQHGYDLLKTIQHMTQGTYTPSAGVLYPLLNDLVEKKLIYSEPDAHDGRKRSYHITALGQQIALAYQPEVEELLKKIQRRSQQPAVLLEKLDQVKQDMRQLLTQQELTHADAELLANSLEQTRKTIQLIQRSQLMQNPPAINSDEKKPYRVKHQLKIRWVEVQQKIHLSPNLVRIIFYGEDLADFQSLGFDDHVKLFFPDPNTGEIHLPNFNQTTQQPTDLPKISRDYTPRSFDVQQKTLCIDFVLHDAGPATDWAKHAECGQRLVIGGPRGSMIIPQSYAQHVFIGDETALPAIARRLEELSKNTKALAFIFVDNASTEIKLTHSIHSQIFWLHRHQQNALTEYLWSNIDWTQKDSFFWIACEAEQSRQLKHTLIEQYQIDSAQIKAAGYWQRKDPTSKN
;
A
#
# COMPACT_ATOMS: atom_id res chain seq x y z
N MET A 1 -0.62 -22.49 -15.32
CA MET A 1 -0.82 -23.70 -14.46
C MET A 1 -0.92 -23.28 -12.99
N LYS A 2 -2.14 -23.21 -12.43
CA LYS A 2 -2.35 -22.89 -11.01
C LYS A 2 -3.06 -24.08 -10.34
N ASN A 3 -2.32 -24.93 -9.63
CA ASN A 3 -2.93 -25.93 -8.74
C ASN A 3 -3.16 -25.29 -7.36
N LYS A 4 -4.30 -25.59 -6.74
CA LYS A 4 -4.92 -24.82 -5.63
C LYS A 4 -4.41 -25.17 -4.22
N THR A 5 -3.52 -26.14 -4.05
CA THR A 5 -3.10 -26.61 -2.71
C THR A 5 -1.87 -25.87 -2.18
N SER A 6 -2.04 -25.17 -1.06
CA SER A 6 -0.93 -24.58 -0.28
C SER A 6 -0.35 -25.61 0.66
N HIS A 7 0.95 -25.92 0.52
CA HIS A 7 1.65 -26.76 1.49
C HIS A 7 2.22 -25.88 2.59
N HIS A 8 1.99 -26.26 3.85
CA HIS A 8 2.46 -25.52 5.02
C HIS A 8 3.99 -25.33 4.92
N GLY A 9 4.46 -24.08 5.01
CA GLY A 9 5.88 -23.73 4.89
C GLY A 9 6.39 -23.43 3.47
N PHE A 10 5.78 -23.99 2.42
CA PHE A 10 6.26 -23.85 1.03
C PHE A 10 5.35 -22.99 0.12
N GLY A 11 4.27 -22.42 0.67
CA GLY A 11 3.32 -21.60 -0.12
C GLY A 11 2.56 -22.42 -1.17
N ARG A 12 1.91 -21.73 -2.12
CA ARG A 12 1.21 -22.40 -3.24
C ARG A 12 2.24 -22.97 -4.22
N GLY A 13 2.38 -24.29 -4.22
CA GLY A 13 3.23 -25.00 -5.17
C GLY A 13 4.74 -24.78 -4.99
N GLY A 14 5.27 -24.27 -3.88
CA GLY A 14 6.72 -24.17 -3.70
C GLY A 14 7.40 -25.52 -3.47
N LEU A 15 6.70 -26.47 -2.85
CA LEU A 15 7.22 -27.82 -2.59
C LEU A 15 7.59 -28.54 -3.89
N ARG A 16 6.84 -28.32 -4.97
CA ARG A 16 7.12 -28.93 -6.28
C ARG A 16 8.47 -28.52 -6.84
N TRP A 17 8.85 -27.25 -6.66
CA TRP A 17 10.07 -26.68 -7.20
C TRP A 17 11.27 -27.12 -6.37
N VAL A 18 11.10 -27.23 -5.05
CA VAL A 18 12.11 -27.79 -4.16
C VAL A 18 12.35 -29.26 -4.49
N VAL A 19 11.31 -30.07 -4.65
CA VAL A 19 11.44 -31.48 -5.05
C VAL A 19 12.11 -31.61 -6.41
N LEU A 20 11.70 -30.82 -7.40
CA LEU A 20 12.32 -30.83 -8.74
C LEU A 20 13.80 -30.42 -8.69
N SER A 21 14.13 -29.39 -7.92
CA SER A 21 15.52 -28.94 -7.69
C SER A 21 16.36 -30.02 -7.00
N LEU A 22 15.82 -30.75 -6.01
CA LEU A 22 16.55 -31.84 -5.36
C LEU A 22 16.87 -33.00 -6.31
N ILE A 23 15.91 -33.34 -7.18
CA ILE A 23 16.08 -34.40 -8.20
C ILE A 23 17.06 -33.94 -9.30
N GLN A 24 17.15 -32.64 -9.60
CA GLN A 24 18.12 -32.09 -10.54
C GLN A 24 19.56 -32.36 -10.13
N HIS A 25 19.85 -32.27 -8.82
CA HIS A 25 21.22 -32.42 -8.31
C HIS A 25 21.69 -33.88 -8.32
N LYS A 26 20.79 -34.81 -8.01
CA LYS A 26 21.03 -36.25 -8.10
C LYS A 26 19.70 -37.01 -8.17
N PRO A 27 19.65 -38.18 -8.83
CA PRO A 27 18.52 -39.09 -8.72
C PRO A 27 18.29 -39.49 -7.26
N GLN A 28 17.02 -39.53 -6.84
CA GLN A 28 16.65 -39.83 -5.45
C GLN A 28 15.38 -40.66 -5.36
N HIS A 29 15.27 -41.45 -4.29
CA HIS A 29 14.03 -42.11 -3.92
C HIS A 29 13.09 -41.15 -3.18
N GLY A 30 11.78 -41.42 -3.26
CA GLY A 30 10.77 -40.65 -2.55
C GLY A 30 11.04 -40.55 -1.03
N TYR A 31 11.51 -41.62 -0.41
CA TYR A 31 11.87 -41.62 1.01
C TYR A 31 13.08 -40.75 1.33
N ASP A 32 14.08 -40.70 0.45
CA ASP A 32 15.27 -39.86 0.63
C ASP A 32 14.94 -38.38 0.44
N LEU A 33 14.00 -38.07 -0.46
CA LEU A 33 13.45 -36.72 -0.60
C LEU A 33 12.76 -36.26 0.70
N LEU A 34 12.00 -37.13 1.37
CA LEU A 34 11.41 -36.83 2.67
C LEU A 34 12.47 -36.48 3.71
N LYS A 35 13.50 -37.33 3.84
CA LYS A 35 14.61 -37.11 4.77
C LYS A 35 15.40 -35.84 4.46
N THR A 36 15.65 -35.59 3.18
CA THR A 36 16.41 -34.41 2.73
C THR A 36 15.64 -33.15 3.06
N ILE A 37 14.33 -33.10 2.78
CA ILE A 37 13.49 -31.95 3.13
C ILE A 37 13.40 -31.78 4.66
N GLN A 38 13.26 -32.86 5.43
CA GLN A 38 13.30 -32.80 6.90
C GLN A 38 14.62 -32.20 7.40
N HIS A 39 15.75 -32.64 6.87
CA HIS A 39 17.07 -32.15 7.26
C HIS A 39 17.26 -30.68 6.88
N MET A 40 16.91 -30.29 5.64
CA MET A 40 17.01 -28.91 5.15
C MET A 40 16.15 -27.93 5.95
N THR A 41 15.02 -28.40 6.48
CA THR A 41 14.14 -27.58 7.33
C THR A 41 14.45 -27.73 8.81
N GLN A 42 15.55 -28.40 9.18
CA GLN A 42 15.97 -28.65 10.56
C GLN A 42 14.85 -29.30 11.41
N GLY A 43 14.04 -30.17 10.79
CA GLY A 43 12.91 -30.84 11.43
C GLY A 43 11.64 -29.99 11.58
N THR A 44 11.67 -28.70 11.22
CA THR A 44 10.50 -27.81 11.35
C THR A 44 9.39 -28.12 10.34
N TYR A 45 9.70 -28.86 9.27
CA TYR A 45 8.70 -29.37 8.34
C TYR A 45 9.12 -30.70 7.70
N THR A 46 8.20 -31.63 7.57
CA THR A 46 8.37 -32.82 6.72
C THR A 46 7.06 -33.07 6.00
N PRO A 47 7.05 -33.13 4.66
CA PRO A 47 5.83 -33.46 3.94
C PRO A 47 5.44 -34.90 4.28
N SER A 48 4.14 -35.21 4.34
CA SER A 48 3.71 -36.60 4.49
C SER A 48 3.90 -37.36 3.19
N ALA A 49 3.98 -38.70 3.27
CA ALA A 49 3.96 -39.56 2.09
C ALA A 49 2.75 -39.25 1.17
N GLY A 50 1.57 -39.03 1.77
CA GLY A 50 0.35 -38.65 1.05
C GLY A 50 0.40 -37.27 0.37
N VAL A 51 1.42 -36.46 0.63
CA VAL A 51 1.68 -35.20 -0.09
C VAL A 51 2.77 -35.37 -1.14
N LEU A 52 3.86 -36.06 -0.80
CA LEU A 52 5.01 -36.18 -1.69
C LEU A 52 4.74 -37.10 -2.88
N TYR A 53 4.14 -38.27 -2.68
CA TYR A 53 3.96 -39.23 -3.77
C TYR A 53 2.98 -38.75 -4.85
N PRO A 54 1.82 -38.14 -4.52
CA PRO A 54 0.97 -37.52 -5.53
C PRO A 54 1.66 -36.41 -6.31
N LEU A 55 2.51 -35.63 -5.63
CA LEU A 55 3.32 -34.59 -6.27
C LEU A 55 4.35 -35.20 -7.24
N LEU A 56 5.04 -36.27 -6.86
CA LEU A 56 5.98 -36.97 -7.74
C LEU A 56 5.26 -37.54 -8.97
N ASN A 57 4.06 -38.11 -8.79
CA ASN A 57 3.24 -38.60 -9.91
C ASN A 57 2.86 -37.45 -10.87
N ASP A 58 2.43 -36.30 -10.34
CA ASP A 58 2.14 -35.10 -11.15
C ASP A 58 3.36 -34.61 -11.94
N LEU A 59 4.57 -34.67 -11.36
CA LEU A 59 5.81 -34.31 -12.06
C LEU A 59 6.17 -35.33 -13.17
N VAL A 60 5.88 -36.62 -12.96
CA VAL A 60 6.04 -37.67 -13.98
C VAL A 60 5.05 -37.48 -15.12
N GLU A 61 3.77 -37.27 -14.82
CA GLU A 61 2.73 -37.02 -15.83
C GLU A 61 3.05 -35.79 -16.69
N LYS A 62 3.63 -34.76 -16.08
CA LYS A 62 4.10 -33.55 -16.78
C LYS A 62 5.43 -33.72 -17.50
N LYS A 63 6.00 -34.91 -17.50
CA LYS A 63 7.28 -35.25 -18.15
C LYS A 63 8.45 -34.39 -17.65
N LEU A 64 8.39 -33.89 -16.41
CA LEU A 64 9.47 -33.13 -15.78
C LEU A 64 10.49 -34.04 -15.10
N ILE A 65 10.01 -35.18 -14.63
CA ILE A 65 10.85 -36.27 -14.13
C ILE A 65 10.38 -37.58 -14.75
N TYR A 66 11.23 -38.60 -14.75
CA TYR A 66 10.84 -39.98 -15.01
C TYR A 66 11.24 -40.84 -13.81
N SER A 67 10.70 -42.06 -13.73
CA SER A 67 10.99 -42.95 -12.61
C SER A 67 11.30 -44.37 -13.09
N GLU A 68 12.34 -44.94 -12.52
CA GLU A 68 12.81 -46.31 -12.82
C GLU A 68 12.81 -47.15 -11.54
N PRO A 69 12.64 -48.48 -11.63
CA PRO A 69 12.83 -49.37 -10.49
C PRO A 69 14.25 -49.21 -9.93
N ASP A 70 14.39 -49.22 -8.62
CA ASP A 70 15.69 -49.20 -7.97
C ASP A 70 16.49 -50.47 -8.30
N ALA A 71 17.81 -50.33 -8.43
CA ALA A 71 18.71 -51.42 -8.82
C ALA A 71 18.88 -52.48 -7.72
N HIS A 72 18.48 -52.20 -6.47
CA HIS A 72 18.66 -53.09 -5.31
C HIS A 72 17.34 -53.54 -4.69
N ASP A 73 16.27 -52.76 -4.86
CA ASP A 73 14.91 -53.10 -4.41
C ASP A 73 13.85 -52.63 -5.41
N GLY A 74 13.38 -53.54 -6.28
CA GLY A 74 12.40 -53.22 -7.33
C GLY A 74 11.04 -52.68 -6.85
N ARG A 75 10.78 -52.64 -5.52
CA ARG A 75 9.61 -51.96 -4.95
C ARG A 75 9.84 -50.46 -4.74
N LYS A 76 11.09 -50.01 -4.74
CA LYS A 76 11.47 -48.59 -4.66
C LYS A 76 11.62 -48.04 -6.07
N ARG A 77 11.23 -46.77 -6.24
CA ARG A 77 11.42 -46.03 -7.49
C ARG A 77 12.47 -44.96 -7.29
N SER A 78 13.41 -44.86 -8.22
CA SER A 78 14.37 -43.76 -8.33
C SER A 78 13.83 -42.74 -9.33
N TYR A 79 13.75 -41.48 -8.92
CA TYR A 79 13.27 -40.39 -9.76
C TYR A 79 14.45 -39.63 -10.38
N HIS A 80 14.34 -39.36 -11.67
CA HIS A 80 15.37 -38.74 -12.49
C HIS A 80 14.79 -37.53 -13.23
N ILE A 81 15.59 -36.47 -13.41
CA ILE A 81 15.14 -35.27 -14.12
C ILE A 81 15.15 -35.46 -15.64
N THR A 82 14.18 -34.91 -16.35
CA THR A 82 14.20 -34.85 -17.83
C THR A 82 14.85 -33.54 -18.31
N ALA A 83 15.17 -33.45 -19.61
CA ALA A 83 15.64 -32.19 -20.20
C ALA A 83 14.65 -31.02 -19.99
N LEU A 84 13.34 -31.28 -20.11
CA LEU A 84 12.28 -30.30 -19.82
C LEU A 84 12.25 -29.93 -18.33
N GLY A 85 12.40 -30.93 -17.45
CA GLY A 85 12.50 -30.69 -16.00
C GLY A 85 13.68 -29.80 -15.63
N GLN A 86 14.84 -30.00 -16.27
CA GLN A 86 16.04 -29.23 -16.03
C GLN A 86 15.88 -27.76 -16.43
N GLN A 87 15.26 -27.48 -17.57
CA GLN A 87 14.94 -26.10 -17.99
C GLN A 87 14.01 -25.40 -16.99
N ILE A 88 12.97 -26.10 -16.52
CA ILE A 88 12.04 -25.53 -15.53
C ILE A 88 12.71 -25.34 -14.17
N ALA A 89 13.53 -26.31 -13.73
CA ALA A 89 14.23 -26.21 -12.45
C ALA A 89 15.17 -24.99 -12.42
N LEU A 90 15.89 -24.72 -13.51
CA LEU A 90 16.72 -23.51 -13.67
C LEU A 90 15.87 -22.24 -13.66
N ALA A 91 14.73 -22.23 -14.38
CA ALA A 91 13.87 -21.06 -14.45
C ALA A 91 13.27 -20.64 -13.10
N TYR A 92 13.05 -21.60 -12.18
CA TYR A 92 12.51 -21.36 -10.85
C TYR A 92 13.56 -21.42 -9.73
N GLN A 93 14.84 -21.51 -10.07
CA GLN A 93 15.92 -21.58 -9.09
C GLN A 93 15.93 -20.38 -8.13
N PRO A 94 15.77 -19.12 -8.59
CA PRO A 94 15.73 -17.96 -7.69
C PRO A 94 14.60 -18.05 -6.65
N GLU A 95 13.40 -18.50 -7.05
CA GLU A 95 12.26 -18.65 -6.16
C GLU A 95 12.47 -19.79 -5.14
N VAL A 96 13.12 -20.88 -5.54
CA VAL A 96 13.49 -21.96 -4.62
C VAL A 96 14.49 -21.46 -3.58
N GLU A 97 15.54 -20.74 -4.01
CA GLU A 97 16.53 -20.18 -3.10
C GLU A 97 15.92 -19.19 -2.10
N GLU A 98 15.03 -18.30 -2.56
CA GLU A 98 14.33 -17.37 -1.69
C GLU A 98 13.43 -18.11 -0.68
N LEU A 99 12.74 -19.16 -1.14
CA LEU A 99 11.88 -19.98 -0.28
C LEU A 99 12.69 -20.71 0.80
N LEU A 100 13.83 -21.30 0.45
CA LEU A 100 14.73 -21.94 1.40
C LEU A 100 15.28 -20.94 2.41
N LYS A 101 15.69 -19.74 1.98
CA LYS A 101 16.11 -18.66 2.88
C LYS A 101 14.99 -18.28 3.86
N LYS A 102 13.74 -18.20 3.42
CA LYS A 102 12.58 -17.92 4.29
C LYS A 102 12.37 -19.02 5.33
N ILE A 103 12.49 -20.29 4.93
CA ILE A 103 12.34 -21.43 5.83
C ILE A 103 13.47 -21.45 6.87
N GLN A 104 14.71 -21.21 6.46
CA GLN A 104 15.86 -21.14 7.36
C GLN A 104 15.75 -19.99 8.36
N ARG A 105 15.33 -18.79 7.92
CA ARG A 105 15.07 -17.66 8.84
C ARG A 105 14.00 -17.99 9.87
N ARG A 106 13.01 -18.81 9.49
CA ARG A 106 11.96 -19.28 10.40
C ARG A 106 12.49 -20.30 11.41
N SER A 107 13.37 -21.21 11.01
CA SER A 107 13.98 -22.19 11.93
C SER A 107 14.93 -21.54 12.93
N GLN A 108 15.50 -20.38 12.60
CA GLN A 108 16.36 -19.58 13.48
C GLN A 108 15.59 -18.71 14.51
N GLN A 109 14.25 -18.70 14.47
CA GLN A 109 13.47 -17.93 15.46
C GLN A 109 13.59 -18.54 16.85
N PRO A 110 13.40 -17.75 17.93
CA PRO A 110 13.48 -18.26 19.30
C PRO A 110 12.58 -19.49 19.51
N ALA A 111 13.16 -20.58 20.03
CA ALA A 111 12.44 -21.86 20.19
C ALA A 111 11.15 -21.71 21.02
N VAL A 112 11.19 -20.89 22.07
CA VAL A 112 10.04 -20.56 22.93
C VAL A 112 8.87 -19.98 22.12
N LEU A 113 9.16 -19.13 21.13
CA LEU A 113 8.12 -18.55 20.27
C LEU A 113 7.48 -19.60 19.35
N LEU A 114 8.31 -20.45 18.73
CA LEU A 114 7.83 -21.51 17.85
C LEU A 114 6.97 -22.52 18.61
N GLU A 115 7.38 -22.91 19.81
CA GLU A 115 6.62 -23.80 20.70
C GLU A 115 5.24 -23.21 21.06
N LYS A 116 5.20 -21.93 21.49
CA LYS A 116 3.92 -21.27 21.80
C LYS A 116 3.00 -21.15 20.59
N LEU A 117 3.55 -20.86 19.42
CA LEU A 117 2.76 -20.80 18.18
C LEU A 117 2.16 -22.16 17.82
N ASP A 118 2.88 -23.25 18.05
CA ASP A 118 2.37 -24.59 17.77
C ASP A 118 1.33 -25.03 18.80
N GLN A 119 1.51 -24.71 20.09
CA GLN A 119 0.49 -24.93 21.12
C GLN A 119 -0.81 -24.20 20.77
N VAL A 120 -0.75 -22.91 20.46
CA VAL A 120 -1.94 -22.12 20.07
C VAL A 120 -2.65 -22.73 18.86
N LYS A 121 -1.92 -23.22 17.85
CA LYS A 121 -2.54 -23.88 16.69
C LYS A 121 -3.22 -25.19 17.05
N GLN A 122 -2.62 -25.99 17.94
CA GLN A 122 -3.20 -27.24 18.40
C GLN A 122 -4.49 -26.99 19.19
N ASP A 123 -4.43 -26.07 20.15
CA ASP A 123 -5.56 -25.69 20.98
C ASP A 123 -6.70 -25.12 20.12
N MET A 124 -6.37 -24.24 19.15
CA MET A 124 -7.34 -23.70 18.19
C MET A 124 -8.00 -24.78 17.34
N ARG A 125 -7.24 -25.78 16.85
CA ARG A 125 -7.82 -26.89 16.09
C ARG A 125 -8.76 -27.70 16.96
N GLN A 126 -8.36 -28.00 18.19
CA GLN A 126 -9.16 -28.77 19.11
C GLN A 126 -10.47 -28.03 19.43
N LEU A 127 -10.38 -26.75 19.81
CA LEU A 127 -11.53 -25.88 20.09
C LEU A 127 -12.53 -25.86 18.93
N LEU A 128 -12.05 -25.65 17.70
CA LEU A 128 -12.91 -25.53 16.52
C LEU A 128 -13.50 -26.87 16.02
N THR A 129 -13.05 -28.00 16.55
CA THR A 129 -13.57 -29.34 16.21
C THR A 129 -14.52 -29.93 17.26
N GLN A 130 -14.74 -29.22 18.36
CA GLN A 130 -15.65 -29.62 19.43
C GLN A 130 -17.06 -29.07 19.17
N GLN A 131 -17.71 -28.51 20.20
CA GLN A 131 -19.04 -27.91 20.11
C GLN A 131 -18.97 -26.50 19.50
N GLU A 132 -20.11 -26.00 19.01
CA GLU A 132 -20.21 -24.62 18.53
C GLU A 132 -19.88 -23.63 19.66
N LEU A 133 -19.06 -22.63 19.33
CA LEU A 133 -18.69 -21.57 20.26
C LEU A 133 -19.90 -20.68 20.55
N THR A 134 -20.05 -20.28 21.81
CA THR A 134 -21.00 -19.22 22.14
C THR A 134 -20.55 -17.89 21.53
N HIS A 135 -21.48 -16.95 21.36
CA HIS A 135 -21.15 -15.62 20.86
C HIS A 135 -20.10 -14.91 21.74
N ALA A 136 -20.20 -15.06 23.07
CA ALA A 136 -19.27 -14.45 24.02
C ALA A 136 -17.85 -15.04 23.89
N ASP A 137 -17.72 -16.36 23.74
CA ASP A 137 -16.43 -17.03 23.57
C ASP A 137 -15.79 -16.67 22.22
N ALA A 138 -16.60 -16.56 21.16
CA ALA A 138 -16.15 -16.13 19.85
C ALA A 138 -15.62 -14.69 19.87
N GLU A 139 -16.31 -13.76 20.56
CA GLU A 139 -15.85 -12.38 20.74
C GLU A 139 -14.55 -12.29 21.55
N LEU A 140 -14.44 -13.04 22.65
CA LEU A 140 -13.24 -13.10 23.48
C LEU A 140 -12.02 -13.57 22.67
N LEU A 141 -12.19 -14.64 21.88
CA LEU A 141 -11.16 -15.17 21.01
C LEU A 141 -10.77 -14.16 19.93
N ALA A 142 -11.75 -13.54 19.27
CA ALA A 142 -11.52 -12.53 18.24
C ALA A 142 -10.72 -11.34 18.78
N ASN A 143 -11.07 -10.85 19.97
CA ASN A 143 -10.34 -9.77 20.63
C ASN A 143 -8.89 -10.15 20.96
N SER A 144 -8.66 -11.38 21.43
CA SER A 144 -7.32 -11.87 21.76
C SER A 144 -6.43 -12.01 20.52
N LEU A 145 -7.00 -12.50 19.42
CA LEU A 145 -6.32 -12.57 18.11
C LEU A 145 -6.02 -11.17 17.56
N GLU A 146 -6.93 -10.22 17.74
CA GLU A 146 -6.73 -8.83 17.34
C GLU A 146 -5.60 -8.15 18.13
N GLN A 147 -5.49 -8.40 19.44
CA GLN A 147 -4.36 -7.91 20.24
C GLN A 147 -3.03 -8.55 19.83
N THR A 148 -3.05 -9.85 19.53
CA THR A 148 -1.88 -10.56 18.99
C THR A 148 -1.45 -9.94 17.65
N ARG A 149 -2.41 -9.64 16.77
CA ARG A 149 -2.18 -8.96 15.49
C ARG A 149 -1.54 -7.59 15.68
N LYS A 150 -2.07 -6.75 16.58
CA LYS A 150 -1.51 -5.43 16.91
C LYS A 150 -0.06 -5.54 17.42
N THR A 151 0.21 -6.51 18.28
CA THR A 151 1.56 -6.76 18.81
C THR A 151 2.54 -7.13 17.69
N ILE A 152 2.14 -8.02 16.77
CA ILE A 152 2.95 -8.37 15.59
C ILE A 152 3.23 -7.14 14.74
N GLN A 153 2.24 -6.28 14.51
CA GLN A 153 2.41 -5.04 13.74
C GLN A 153 3.37 -4.05 14.41
N LEU A 154 3.34 -3.94 15.74
CA LEU A 154 4.30 -3.11 16.50
C LEU A 154 5.73 -3.64 16.39
N ILE A 155 5.93 -4.96 16.48
CA ILE A 155 7.25 -5.59 16.31
C ILE A 155 7.77 -5.35 14.88
N GLN A 156 6.93 -5.55 13.87
CA GLN A 156 7.28 -5.26 12.47
C GLN A 156 7.67 -3.79 12.28
N ARG A 157 6.93 -2.86 12.90
CA ARG A 157 7.24 -1.42 12.90
C ARG A 157 8.57 -1.11 13.56
N SER A 158 8.87 -1.72 14.71
CA SER A 158 10.15 -1.56 15.42
C SER A 158 11.31 -2.11 14.58
N GLN A 159 11.13 -3.26 13.94
CA GLN A 159 12.14 -3.87 13.07
C GLN A 159 12.38 -3.03 11.81
N LEU A 160 11.33 -2.49 11.18
CA LEU A 160 11.44 -1.58 10.03
C LEU A 160 12.17 -0.27 10.36
N MET A 161 12.09 0.20 11.61
CA MET A 161 12.80 1.41 12.05
C MET A 161 14.24 1.14 12.52
N GLN A 162 14.53 -0.05 13.06
CA GLN A 162 15.87 -0.42 13.55
C GLN A 162 16.77 -1.03 12.47
N ASN A 163 16.18 -1.81 11.56
CA ASN A 163 16.81 -2.36 10.38
C ASN A 163 15.88 -2.07 9.19
N PRO A 164 15.94 -0.86 8.61
CA PRO A 164 15.26 -0.61 7.36
C PRO A 164 15.68 -1.72 6.40
N PRO A 165 14.73 -2.37 5.69
CA PRO A 165 15.07 -3.47 4.81
C PRO A 165 16.18 -2.98 3.89
N ALA A 166 17.26 -3.77 3.76
CA ALA A 166 18.17 -3.57 2.64
C ALA A 166 17.28 -3.54 1.41
N ILE A 167 17.12 -2.35 0.84
CA ILE A 167 16.29 -2.15 -0.34
C ILE A 167 16.98 -3.01 -1.38
N ASN A 168 16.34 -4.12 -1.74
CA ASN A 168 16.71 -4.82 -2.96
C ASN A 168 16.57 -3.73 -4.03
N SER A 169 17.69 -3.30 -4.60
CA SER A 169 17.83 -2.10 -5.44
C SER A 169 16.97 -2.12 -6.70
N ASP A 170 16.18 -3.19 -6.90
CA ASP A 170 15.53 -3.54 -8.15
C ASP A 170 14.01 -3.30 -8.16
N GLU A 171 13.34 -3.00 -7.04
CA GLU A 171 11.90 -2.66 -7.07
C GLU A 171 11.56 -1.28 -6.50
N LYS A 172 11.86 -0.24 -7.29
CA LYS A 172 11.29 1.12 -7.16
C LYS A 172 9.81 1.12 -7.61
N LYS A 173 8.92 0.46 -6.88
CA LYS A 173 7.48 0.41 -7.23
C LYS A 173 6.60 0.98 -6.12
N PRO A 174 5.58 1.80 -6.48
CA PRO A 174 4.53 2.20 -5.55
C PRO A 174 3.83 1.00 -4.90
N TYR A 175 3.55 1.07 -3.60
CA TYR A 175 2.82 0.01 -2.89
C TYR A 175 1.78 0.56 -1.93
N ARG A 176 0.77 -0.25 -1.61
CA ARG A 176 -0.37 0.16 -0.75
C ARG A 176 -0.22 -0.35 0.68
N VAL A 177 -0.47 0.53 1.63
CA VAL A 177 -0.66 0.21 3.06
C VAL A 177 -2.12 0.44 3.41
N LYS A 178 -2.75 -0.50 4.11
CA LYS A 178 -4.13 -0.33 4.59
C LYS A 178 -4.12 0.18 6.02
N HIS A 179 -5.00 1.13 6.32
CA HIS A 179 -5.23 1.65 7.66
C HIS A 179 -6.58 1.17 8.18
N GLN A 180 -6.72 1.13 9.50
CA GLN A 180 -8.03 0.97 10.11
C GLN A 180 -8.83 2.26 9.87
N LEU A 181 -10.02 2.13 9.29
CA LEU A 181 -10.91 3.27 9.13
C LEU A 181 -11.44 3.69 10.50
N LYS A 182 -11.27 4.97 10.84
CA LYS A 182 -11.78 5.56 12.07
C LYS A 182 -12.51 6.86 11.75
N ILE A 183 -13.58 7.10 12.50
CA ILE A 183 -14.29 8.37 12.55
C ILE A 183 -13.73 9.15 13.74
N ARG A 184 -13.40 10.42 13.53
CA ARG A 184 -12.74 11.28 14.50
C ARG A 184 -13.48 12.59 14.61
N TRP A 185 -13.86 12.96 15.83
CA TRP A 185 -14.35 14.29 16.11
C TRP A 185 -13.17 15.24 16.28
N VAL A 186 -13.27 16.38 15.62
CA VAL A 186 -12.26 17.44 15.72
C VAL A 186 -12.93 18.78 15.86
N GLU A 187 -12.20 19.74 16.40
CA GLU A 187 -12.59 21.14 16.51
C GLU A 187 -11.53 22.04 15.89
N VAL A 188 -11.97 23.17 15.32
CA VAL A 188 -11.08 24.18 14.77
C VAL A 188 -10.28 24.79 15.93
N GLN A 189 -8.97 24.61 15.90
CA GLN A 189 -8.05 25.25 16.82
C GLN A 189 -7.60 26.61 16.27
N GLN A 190 -7.31 26.67 14.98
CA GLN A 190 -6.83 27.89 14.33
C GLN A 190 -7.18 27.91 12.83
N LYS A 191 -7.39 29.12 12.30
CA LYS A 191 -7.54 29.38 10.87
C LYS A 191 -6.47 30.37 10.40
N ILE A 192 -5.83 30.07 9.27
CA ILE A 192 -4.73 30.85 8.69
C ILE A 192 -5.00 31.03 7.20
N HIS A 193 -5.07 32.27 6.72
CA HIS A 193 -5.10 32.55 5.29
C HIS A 193 -3.68 32.43 4.71
N LEU A 194 -3.47 31.48 3.81
CA LEU A 194 -2.20 31.31 3.09
C LEU A 194 -2.15 32.17 1.83
N SER A 195 -3.30 32.34 1.19
CA SER A 195 -3.55 33.23 0.06
C SER A 195 -5.03 33.66 0.10
N PRO A 196 -5.51 34.55 -0.80
CA PRO A 196 -6.93 34.92 -0.84
C PRO A 196 -7.87 33.72 -1.00
N ASN A 197 -7.45 32.71 -1.75
CA ASN A 197 -8.26 31.53 -2.10
C ASN A 197 -7.76 30.23 -1.43
N LEU A 198 -6.83 30.31 -0.47
CA LEU A 198 -6.32 29.13 0.24
C LEU A 198 -6.24 29.39 1.74
N VAL A 199 -6.98 28.59 2.51
CA VAL A 199 -7.03 28.69 3.97
C VAL A 199 -6.55 27.40 4.60
N ARG A 200 -5.59 27.49 5.50
CA ARG A 200 -5.21 26.40 6.40
C ARG A 200 -6.08 26.44 7.64
N ILE A 201 -6.69 25.31 7.96
CA ILE A 201 -7.39 25.09 9.23
C ILE A 201 -6.61 24.04 10.00
N ILE A 202 -6.21 24.41 11.21
CA ILE A 202 -5.60 23.52 12.19
C ILE A 202 -6.72 23.01 13.07
N PHE A 203 -6.91 21.70 13.07
CA PHE A 203 -7.85 21.00 13.90
C PHE A 203 -7.15 20.42 15.12
N TYR A 204 -7.86 20.38 16.24
CA TYR A 204 -7.51 19.65 17.44
C TYR A 204 -8.58 18.58 17.72
N GLY A 205 -8.20 17.46 18.33
CA GLY A 205 -9.18 16.49 18.84
C GLY A 205 -8.52 15.28 19.47
N GLU A 206 -9.07 14.81 20.60
CA GLU A 206 -8.55 13.63 21.32
C GLU A 206 -8.45 12.38 20.44
N ASP A 207 -9.37 12.23 19.49
CA ASP A 207 -9.41 11.12 18.53
C ASP A 207 -8.22 11.10 17.55
N LEU A 208 -7.40 12.16 17.50
CA LEU A 208 -6.20 12.24 16.67
C LEU A 208 -4.95 11.61 17.31
N ALA A 209 -5.04 11.13 18.56
CA ALA A 209 -3.91 10.53 19.28
C ALA A 209 -3.26 9.33 18.55
N ASP A 210 -3.99 8.69 17.64
CA ASP A 210 -3.51 7.56 16.84
C ASP A 210 -3.54 7.82 15.32
N PHE A 211 -3.67 9.08 14.91
CA PHE A 211 -3.79 9.43 13.51
C PHE A 211 -2.54 8.98 12.74
N GLN A 212 -2.76 8.41 11.56
CA GLN A 212 -1.71 7.91 10.68
C GLN A 212 -2.00 8.34 9.25
N SER A 213 -0.99 8.88 8.59
CA SER A 213 -0.99 9.16 7.17
C SER A 213 0.43 8.99 6.65
N LEU A 214 0.68 7.91 5.92
CA LEU A 214 2.01 7.52 5.46
C LEU A 214 2.30 8.00 4.03
N GLY A 215 1.26 8.23 3.23
CA GLY A 215 1.39 8.77 1.88
C GLY A 215 1.22 10.29 1.91
N PHE A 216 2.03 10.99 1.13
CA PHE A 216 1.93 12.45 0.99
C PHE A 216 0.60 12.89 0.36
N ASP A 217 -0.03 12.00 -0.41
CA ASP A 217 -1.31 12.20 -1.08
C ASP A 217 -2.42 11.29 -0.55
N ASP A 218 -2.28 10.87 0.72
CA ASP A 218 -3.41 10.31 1.46
C ASP A 218 -4.55 11.34 1.51
N HIS A 219 -5.77 10.85 1.58
CA HIS A 219 -6.94 11.69 1.80
C HIS A 219 -7.74 11.19 3.00
N VAL A 220 -8.32 12.15 3.70
CA VAL A 220 -9.38 11.94 4.68
C VAL A 220 -10.69 12.48 4.12
N LYS A 221 -11.80 11.89 4.56
CA LYS A 221 -13.14 12.39 4.23
C LYS A 221 -13.63 13.29 5.35
N LEU A 222 -13.94 14.54 5.03
CA LEU A 222 -14.55 15.48 5.96
C LEU A 222 -16.07 15.44 5.78
N PHE A 223 -16.79 15.38 6.88
CA PHE A 223 -18.25 15.42 6.93
C PHE A 223 -18.68 16.78 7.46
N PHE A 224 -19.42 17.51 6.63
CA PHE A 224 -19.84 18.88 6.91
C PHE A 224 -21.30 18.89 7.41
N PRO A 225 -21.67 19.87 8.26
CA PRO A 225 -23.04 20.03 8.70
C PRO A 225 -23.96 20.35 7.52
N ASP A 226 -25.19 19.85 7.57
CA ASP A 226 -26.24 20.28 6.63
C ASP A 226 -26.54 21.78 6.88
N PRO A 227 -26.57 22.62 5.83
CA PRO A 227 -26.77 24.05 5.99
C PRO A 227 -28.17 24.42 6.52
N ASN A 228 -29.16 23.52 6.41
CA ASN A 228 -30.53 23.76 6.88
C ASN A 228 -30.75 23.27 8.31
N THR A 229 -30.15 22.13 8.69
CA THR A 229 -30.38 21.51 10.01
C THR A 229 -29.23 21.69 10.98
N GLY A 230 -28.02 21.97 10.50
CA GLY A 230 -26.79 22.00 11.29
C GLY A 230 -26.25 20.61 11.67
N GLU A 231 -26.94 19.53 11.29
CA GLU A 231 -26.54 18.17 11.66
C GLU A 231 -25.43 17.62 10.77
N ILE A 232 -24.47 16.89 11.36
CA ILE A 232 -23.43 16.17 10.62
C ILE A 232 -23.88 14.72 10.43
N HIS A 233 -24.19 14.35 9.18
CA HIS A 233 -24.53 12.97 8.84
C HIS A 233 -23.26 12.13 8.62
N LEU A 234 -23.17 11.01 9.34
CA LEU A 234 -22.07 10.05 9.25
C LEU A 234 -22.49 8.81 8.47
N PRO A 235 -21.55 8.12 7.80
CA PRO A 235 -21.85 6.88 7.11
C PRO A 235 -22.20 5.78 8.13
N ASN A 236 -23.16 4.95 7.76
CA ASN A 236 -23.43 3.67 8.38
C ASN A 236 -22.31 2.68 8.01
N PHE A 237 -21.93 1.83 8.96
CA PHE A 237 -20.87 0.84 8.77
C PHE A 237 -21.42 -0.57 8.84
N ASN A 238 -20.98 -1.41 7.90
CA ASN A 238 -21.21 -2.84 7.98
C ASN A 238 -20.48 -3.41 9.20
N GLN A 239 -21.22 -4.04 10.11
CA GLN A 239 -20.69 -4.51 11.39
C GLN A 239 -19.54 -5.53 11.25
N THR A 240 -19.55 -6.34 10.18
CA THR A 240 -18.54 -7.39 9.94
C THR A 240 -17.30 -6.87 9.21
N THR A 241 -17.49 -6.04 8.19
CA THR A 241 -16.40 -5.60 7.29
C THR A 241 -15.86 -4.22 7.62
N GLN A 242 -16.55 -3.48 8.50
CA GLN A 242 -16.30 -2.06 8.83
C GLN A 242 -16.24 -1.16 7.58
N GLN A 243 -16.88 -1.58 6.49
CA GLN A 243 -16.99 -0.77 5.29
C GLN A 243 -18.24 0.11 5.37
N PRO A 244 -18.15 1.38 4.91
CA PRO A 244 -19.32 2.25 4.84
C PRO A 244 -20.34 1.67 3.86
N THR A 245 -21.61 1.62 4.25
CA THR A 245 -22.73 1.14 3.42
C THR A 245 -23.39 2.27 2.63
N ASP A 246 -23.16 3.50 3.04
CA ASP A 246 -23.61 4.73 2.40
C ASP A 246 -22.51 5.81 2.48
N LEU A 247 -22.69 6.88 1.72
CA LEU A 247 -21.82 8.04 1.76
C LEU A 247 -22.69 9.29 1.94
N PRO A 248 -22.58 9.99 3.07
CA PRO A 248 -23.29 11.24 3.30
C PRO A 248 -23.05 12.24 2.15
N LYS A 249 -24.14 12.86 1.68
CA LYS A 249 -24.15 13.77 0.52
C LYS A 249 -23.19 14.97 0.70
N ILE A 250 -22.99 15.40 1.95
CA ILE A 250 -22.19 16.59 2.28
C ILE A 250 -20.85 16.16 2.89
N SER A 251 -20.07 15.41 2.11
CA SER A 251 -18.71 15.01 2.47
C SER A 251 -17.72 15.25 1.34
N ARG A 252 -16.47 15.61 1.67
CA ARG A 252 -15.42 15.90 0.68
C ARG A 252 -14.08 15.30 1.10
N ASP A 253 -13.29 14.90 0.11
CA ASP A 253 -11.95 14.40 0.34
C ASP A 253 -10.97 15.56 0.45
N TYR A 254 -10.12 15.52 1.48
CA TYR A 254 -9.07 16.51 1.73
C TYR A 254 -7.77 15.82 2.09
N THR A 255 -6.65 16.44 1.72
CA THR A 255 -5.31 15.96 2.03
C THR A 255 -4.91 16.37 3.45
N PRO A 256 -4.49 15.43 4.33
CA PRO A 256 -3.78 15.75 5.56
C PRO A 256 -2.46 16.47 5.25
N ARG A 257 -2.44 17.79 5.46
CA ARG A 257 -1.29 18.64 5.12
C ARG A 257 -0.11 18.41 6.06
N SER A 258 -0.39 18.29 7.34
CA SER A 258 0.55 17.91 8.41
C SER A 258 -0.26 17.48 9.63
N PHE A 259 0.34 16.72 10.54
CA PHE A 259 -0.31 16.30 11.78
C PHE A 259 0.74 16.08 12.88
N ASP A 260 0.32 16.25 14.12
CA ASP A 260 1.13 15.95 15.30
C ASP A 260 0.27 15.10 16.26
N VAL A 261 0.65 13.84 16.45
CA VAL A 261 -0.10 12.90 17.30
C VAL A 261 0.06 13.19 18.79
N GLN A 262 1.14 13.85 19.21
CA GLN A 262 1.35 14.23 20.60
C GLN A 262 0.51 15.45 20.95
N GLN A 263 0.50 16.46 20.06
CA GLN A 263 -0.35 17.64 20.20
C GLN A 263 -1.81 17.37 19.78
N LYS A 264 -2.07 16.22 19.16
CA LYS A 264 -3.37 15.79 18.64
C LYS A 264 -3.95 16.82 17.67
N THR A 265 -3.10 17.31 16.77
CA THR A 265 -3.46 18.30 15.77
C THR A 265 -3.36 17.76 14.35
N LEU A 266 -4.22 18.28 13.48
CA LEU A 266 -4.26 17.94 12.06
C LEU A 266 -4.50 19.22 11.25
N CYS A 267 -3.58 19.53 10.34
CA CYS A 267 -3.71 20.65 9.42
C CYS A 267 -4.34 20.18 8.11
N ILE A 268 -5.33 20.94 7.62
CA ILE A 268 -5.94 20.75 6.31
C ILE A 268 -6.00 22.10 5.60
N ASP A 269 -5.62 22.10 4.33
CA ASP A 269 -5.66 23.28 3.46
C ASP A 269 -6.91 23.21 2.58
N PHE A 270 -7.71 24.28 2.60
CA PHE A 270 -8.97 24.43 1.89
C PHE A 270 -8.81 25.45 0.77
N VAL A 271 -9.02 25.00 -0.47
CA VAL A 271 -9.19 25.90 -1.61
C VAL A 271 -10.58 26.51 -1.54
N LEU A 272 -10.65 27.84 -1.54
CA LEU A 272 -11.90 28.59 -1.56
C LEU A 272 -12.26 28.90 -3.01
N HIS A 273 -13.47 28.49 -3.42
CA HIS A 273 -14.04 28.79 -4.74
C HIS A 273 -15.46 29.37 -4.60
N ASP A 274 -16.22 29.44 -5.70
CA ASP A 274 -17.47 30.22 -5.72
C ASP A 274 -18.60 29.63 -4.87
N ALA A 275 -18.87 28.32 -4.95
CA ALA A 275 -19.96 27.70 -4.20
C ALA A 275 -19.69 26.25 -3.78
N GLY A 276 -20.12 25.87 -2.57
CA GLY A 276 -20.16 24.48 -2.12
C GLY A 276 -19.98 24.35 -0.62
N PRO A 277 -20.56 23.30 0.01
CA PRO A 277 -20.66 23.20 1.47
C PRO A 277 -19.31 23.24 2.19
N ALA A 278 -18.27 22.65 1.61
CA ALA A 278 -16.93 22.66 2.21
C ALA A 278 -16.25 24.03 2.14
N THR A 279 -16.41 24.73 1.01
CA THR A 279 -15.89 26.09 0.82
C THR A 279 -16.64 27.08 1.70
N ASP A 280 -17.97 26.98 1.76
CA ASP A 280 -18.80 27.86 2.59
C ASP A 280 -18.49 27.64 4.07
N TRP A 281 -18.34 26.38 4.49
CA TRP A 281 -17.91 26.06 5.85
C TRP A 281 -16.51 26.63 6.14
N ALA A 282 -15.52 26.41 5.26
CA ALA A 282 -14.15 26.90 5.48
C ALA A 282 -14.06 28.43 5.51
N LYS A 283 -14.86 29.15 4.70
CA LYS A 283 -14.97 30.61 4.73
C LYS A 283 -15.44 31.13 6.09
N HIS A 284 -16.34 30.42 6.76
CA HIS A 284 -16.93 30.81 8.04
C HIS A 284 -16.37 30.03 9.25
N ALA A 285 -15.35 29.20 9.05
CA ALA A 285 -14.78 28.41 10.12
C ALA A 285 -14.21 29.29 11.25
N GLU A 286 -14.66 29.05 12.47
CA GLU A 286 -14.26 29.76 13.69
C GLU A 286 -13.69 28.78 14.73
N CYS A 287 -12.80 29.27 15.61
CA CYS A 287 -12.23 28.45 16.67
C CYS A 287 -13.32 27.83 17.56
N GLY A 288 -13.16 26.56 17.90
CA GLY A 288 -14.14 25.76 18.65
C GLY A 288 -15.22 25.10 17.78
N GLN A 289 -15.37 25.48 16.51
CA GLN A 289 -16.34 24.83 15.62
C GLN A 289 -15.93 23.39 15.33
N ARG A 290 -16.89 22.47 15.40
CA ARG A 290 -16.65 21.02 15.24
C ARG A 290 -16.87 20.53 13.82
N LEU A 291 -16.12 19.49 13.47
CA LEU A 291 -16.25 18.73 12.23
C LEU A 291 -15.94 17.25 12.50
N VAL A 292 -16.31 16.38 11.57
CA VAL A 292 -15.97 14.96 11.64
C VAL A 292 -15.07 14.56 10.48
N ILE A 293 -14.05 13.76 10.79
CA ILE A 293 -13.05 13.26 9.84
C ILE A 293 -13.09 11.73 9.82
N GLY A 294 -13.18 11.16 8.62
CA GLY A 294 -13.05 9.73 8.37
C GLY A 294 -11.74 9.40 7.66
N GLY A 295 -11.01 8.40 8.17
CA GLY A 295 -9.81 7.86 7.51
C GLY A 295 -8.49 8.45 8.02
N PRO A 296 -7.40 8.40 7.22
CA PRO A 296 -7.34 7.84 5.88
C PRO A 296 -7.58 6.31 5.89
N ARG A 297 -8.13 5.75 4.81
CA ARG A 297 -8.41 4.30 4.70
C ARG A 297 -7.16 3.49 4.30
N GLY A 298 -6.18 4.15 3.72
CA GLY A 298 -4.93 3.55 3.28
C GLY A 298 -4.02 4.59 2.70
N SER A 299 -2.76 4.20 2.50
CA SER A 299 -1.75 5.00 1.84
C SER A 299 -1.21 4.31 0.61
N MET A 300 -0.83 5.11 -0.39
CA MET A 300 0.03 4.66 -1.47
C MET A 300 1.42 5.22 -1.22
N ILE A 301 2.37 4.36 -0.89
CA ILE A 301 3.74 4.77 -0.64
C ILE A 301 4.47 4.88 -1.97
N ILE A 302 4.92 6.09 -2.27
CA ILE A 302 5.78 6.37 -3.41
C ILE A 302 7.23 6.40 -2.90
N PRO A 303 8.13 5.57 -3.44
CA PRO A 303 9.55 5.62 -3.11
C PRO A 303 10.12 7.04 -3.23
N GLN A 304 10.94 7.47 -2.27
CA GLN A 304 11.69 8.72 -2.36
C GLN A 304 13.00 8.57 -3.14
N SER A 305 13.33 7.34 -3.55
CA SER A 305 14.58 6.94 -4.21
C SER A 305 14.59 7.14 -5.72
N TYR A 306 13.55 7.76 -6.31
CA TYR A 306 13.63 8.20 -7.70
C TYR A 306 14.61 9.37 -7.79
N ALA A 307 15.45 9.38 -8.82
CA ALA A 307 16.39 10.46 -9.06
C ALA A 307 15.67 11.82 -9.25
N GLN A 308 14.46 11.79 -9.82
CA GLN A 308 13.62 12.96 -10.00
C GLN A 308 12.15 12.69 -9.66
N HIS A 309 11.53 13.63 -8.96
CA HIS A 309 10.07 13.68 -8.81
C HIS A 309 9.50 14.83 -9.65
N VAL A 310 8.44 14.58 -10.39
CA VAL A 310 7.70 15.59 -11.16
C VAL A 310 6.27 15.64 -10.63
N PHE A 311 5.88 16.78 -10.07
CA PHE A 311 4.53 17.04 -9.59
C PHE A 311 3.84 17.99 -10.55
N ILE A 312 2.62 17.63 -10.97
CA ILE A 312 1.78 18.47 -11.81
C ILE A 312 0.42 18.56 -11.14
N GLY A 313 -0.03 19.75 -10.78
CA GLY A 313 -1.35 19.88 -10.18
C GLY A 313 -1.86 21.29 -10.12
N ASP A 314 -3.05 21.45 -9.56
CA ASP A 314 -3.66 22.76 -9.33
C ASP A 314 -3.68 23.12 -7.83
N GLU A 315 -4.42 24.17 -7.47
CA GLU A 315 -4.59 24.63 -6.09
C GLU A 315 -5.07 23.50 -5.16
N THR A 316 -5.87 22.56 -5.66
CA THR A 316 -6.40 21.46 -4.85
C THR A 316 -5.35 20.40 -4.53
N ALA A 317 -4.29 20.34 -5.33
CA ALA A 317 -3.16 19.43 -5.16
C ALA A 317 -1.99 20.03 -4.37
N LEU A 318 -1.95 21.37 -4.23
CA LEU A 318 -0.95 22.09 -3.44
C LEU A 318 -0.64 21.45 -2.09
N PRO A 319 -1.62 20.99 -1.28
CA PRO A 319 -1.32 20.46 0.04
C PRO A 319 -0.48 19.17 -0.02
N ALA A 320 -0.74 18.30 -1.00
CA ALA A 320 0.01 17.08 -1.22
C ALA A 320 1.41 17.38 -1.78
N ILE A 321 1.51 18.30 -2.75
CA ILE A 321 2.77 18.74 -3.33
C ILE A 321 3.68 19.35 -2.26
N ALA A 322 3.15 20.30 -1.48
CA ALA A 322 3.88 20.97 -0.41
C ALA A 322 4.39 19.97 0.64
N ARG A 323 3.53 19.05 1.08
CA ARG A 323 3.90 17.98 2.00
C ARG A 323 5.03 17.11 1.43
N ARG A 324 4.92 16.71 0.16
CA ARG A 324 5.96 15.87 -0.45
C ARG A 324 7.29 16.59 -0.58
N LEU A 325 7.29 17.86 -0.97
CA LEU A 325 8.51 18.67 -1.09
C LEU A 325 9.24 18.80 0.26
N GLU A 326 8.50 18.86 1.37
CA GLU A 326 9.05 18.86 2.74
C GLU A 326 9.61 17.49 3.17
N GLU A 327 9.02 16.40 2.70
CA GLU A 327 9.44 15.02 3.00
C GLU A 327 10.67 14.55 2.21
N LEU A 328 10.91 15.13 1.02
CA LEU A 328 12.00 14.71 0.14
C LEU A 328 13.37 15.03 0.74
N SER A 329 14.34 14.15 0.47
CA SER A 329 15.72 14.37 0.90
C SER A 329 16.30 15.64 0.26
N LYS A 330 17.28 16.26 0.93
CA LYS A 330 17.94 17.46 0.42
C LYS A 330 18.63 17.26 -0.94
N ASN A 331 18.92 16.02 -1.34
CA ASN A 331 19.61 15.67 -2.59
C ASN A 331 18.65 15.24 -3.71
N THR A 332 17.36 15.12 -3.43
CA THR A 332 16.38 14.64 -4.42
C THR A 332 15.93 15.79 -5.31
N LYS A 333 16.04 15.63 -6.64
CA LYS A 333 15.53 16.61 -7.59
C LYS A 333 14.00 16.56 -7.63
N ALA A 334 13.35 17.71 -7.58
CA ALA A 334 11.90 17.80 -7.76
C ALA A 334 11.53 18.95 -8.68
N LEU A 335 10.57 18.73 -9.58
CA LEU A 335 9.94 19.78 -10.38
C LEU A 335 8.47 19.82 -9.98
N ALA A 336 7.96 20.96 -9.54
CA ALA A 336 6.54 21.14 -9.21
C ALA A 336 5.93 22.18 -10.14
N PHE A 337 4.98 21.76 -10.95
CA PHE A 337 4.21 22.59 -11.87
C PHE A 337 2.81 22.76 -11.32
N ILE A 338 2.47 23.99 -10.91
CA ILE A 338 1.25 24.26 -10.15
C ILE A 338 0.40 25.27 -10.93
N PHE A 339 -0.71 24.80 -11.47
CA PHE A 339 -1.73 25.64 -12.08
C PHE A 339 -2.42 26.47 -11.01
N VAL A 340 -2.37 27.79 -11.17
CA VAL A 340 -3.09 28.73 -10.32
C VAL A 340 -3.77 29.80 -11.17
N ASP A 341 -4.82 30.44 -10.65
CA ASP A 341 -5.50 31.51 -11.38
C ASP A 341 -4.54 32.68 -11.67
N ASN A 342 -3.83 33.14 -10.64
CA ASN A 342 -2.90 34.26 -10.72
C ASN A 342 -1.89 34.27 -9.56
N ALA A 343 -0.93 35.18 -9.62
CA ALA A 343 0.18 35.32 -8.67
C ALA A 343 -0.25 35.50 -7.20
N SER A 344 -1.45 36.01 -6.92
CA SER A 344 -1.92 36.17 -5.53
C SER A 344 -2.21 34.83 -4.85
N THR A 345 -2.31 33.73 -5.61
CA THR A 345 -2.54 32.37 -5.10
C THR A 345 -1.24 31.67 -4.73
N GLU A 346 -0.09 32.21 -5.14
CA GLU A 346 1.21 31.64 -4.80
C GLU A 346 1.43 31.65 -3.29
N ILE A 347 1.98 30.55 -2.78
CA ILE A 347 2.33 30.40 -1.37
C ILE A 347 3.81 30.05 -1.24
N LYS A 348 4.40 30.40 -0.09
CA LYS A 348 5.76 29.95 0.21
C LYS A 348 5.77 28.44 0.43
N LEU A 349 6.54 27.72 -0.39
CA LEU A 349 6.76 26.28 -0.25
C LEU A 349 8.17 26.02 0.31
N THR A 350 8.25 25.15 1.32
CA THR A 350 9.54 24.64 1.79
C THR A 350 9.98 23.49 0.90
N HIS A 351 11.18 23.58 0.33
CA HIS A 351 11.70 22.60 -0.61
C HIS A 351 13.24 22.59 -0.58
N SER A 352 13.85 21.56 -1.17
CA SER A 352 15.31 21.46 -1.29
C SER A 352 15.87 22.43 -2.32
N ILE A 353 17.18 22.72 -2.26
CA ILE A 353 17.87 23.53 -3.27
C ILE A 353 17.88 22.89 -4.67
N HIS A 354 17.64 21.58 -4.76
CA HIS A 354 17.52 20.84 -6.01
C HIS A 354 16.07 20.73 -6.51
N SER A 355 15.14 21.38 -5.83
CA SER A 355 13.74 21.44 -6.24
C SER A 355 13.44 22.77 -6.94
N GLN A 356 12.61 22.74 -7.98
CA GLN A 356 12.16 23.92 -8.72
C GLN A 356 10.64 23.98 -8.73
N ILE A 357 10.10 25.17 -8.49
CA ILE A 357 8.65 25.43 -8.43
C ILE A 357 8.28 26.34 -9.59
N PHE A 358 7.31 25.91 -10.39
CA PHE A 358 6.79 26.63 -11.54
C PHE A 358 5.31 26.92 -11.30
N TRP A 359 4.99 28.20 -11.10
CA TRP A 359 3.61 28.67 -11.01
C TRP A 359 3.07 28.96 -12.40
N LEU A 360 2.00 28.25 -12.77
CA LEU A 360 1.39 28.27 -14.10
C LEU A 360 0.10 29.08 -14.05
N HIS A 361 0.18 30.36 -14.40
CA HIS A 361 -0.91 31.32 -14.24
C HIS A 361 -1.93 31.24 -15.38
N ARG A 362 -3.13 30.73 -15.09
CA ARG A 362 -4.22 30.53 -16.08
C ARG A 362 -4.60 31.82 -16.83
N HIS A 363 -4.50 32.98 -16.18
CA HIS A 363 -4.91 34.26 -16.78
C HIS A 363 -3.79 35.02 -17.50
N GLN A 364 -2.55 34.55 -17.49
CA GLN A 364 -1.40 35.31 -17.99
C GLN A 364 -0.60 34.60 -19.09
N GLN A 365 -0.67 33.27 -19.15
CA GLN A 365 0.16 32.48 -20.04
C GLN A 365 -0.73 31.64 -20.96
N ASN A 366 -0.54 31.80 -22.26
CA ASN A 366 -1.05 30.85 -23.25
C ASN A 366 -0.11 29.63 -23.27
N ALA A 367 -0.61 28.46 -23.68
CA ALA A 367 0.19 27.25 -23.87
C ALA A 367 0.94 26.78 -22.60
N LEU A 368 0.25 26.80 -21.44
CA LEU A 368 0.81 26.38 -20.15
C LEU A 368 1.37 24.95 -20.17
N THR A 369 0.71 24.06 -20.89
CA THR A 369 1.13 22.67 -21.05
C THR A 369 2.44 22.55 -21.80
N GLU A 370 2.61 23.29 -22.90
CA GLU A 370 3.83 23.33 -23.70
C GLU A 370 4.98 23.89 -22.89
N TYR A 371 4.74 24.96 -22.11
CA TYR A 371 5.73 25.50 -21.18
C TYR A 371 6.15 24.46 -20.13
N LEU A 372 5.18 23.79 -19.49
CA LEU A 372 5.45 22.71 -18.55
C LEU A 372 6.37 21.65 -19.16
N TRP A 373 6.03 21.13 -20.35
CA TRP A 373 6.79 20.06 -20.99
C TRP A 373 8.21 20.49 -21.40
N SER A 374 8.38 21.75 -21.77
CA SER A 374 9.69 22.31 -22.16
C SER A 374 10.68 22.40 -21.00
N ASN A 375 10.20 22.44 -19.75
CA ASN A 375 11.01 22.55 -18.55
C ASN A 375 11.39 21.19 -17.94
N ILE A 376 10.95 20.08 -18.54
CA ILE A 376 11.28 18.73 -18.08
C ILE A 376 12.46 18.20 -18.88
N ASP A 377 13.49 17.74 -18.17
CA ASP A 377 14.59 16.99 -18.76
C ASP A 377 14.16 15.52 -19.00
N TRP A 378 13.83 15.22 -20.26
CA TRP A 378 13.36 13.90 -20.70
C TRP A 378 14.47 12.86 -20.84
N THR A 379 15.74 13.25 -20.65
CA THR A 379 16.87 12.30 -20.62
C THR A 379 16.93 11.53 -19.29
N GLN A 380 16.37 12.10 -18.22
CA GLN A 380 16.29 11.45 -16.91
C GLN A 380 15.19 10.39 -16.86
N LYS A 381 15.57 9.13 -17.10
CA LYS A 381 14.64 7.99 -17.11
C LYS A 381 14.16 7.57 -15.71
N ASP A 382 14.91 7.87 -14.66
CA ASP A 382 14.55 7.56 -13.28
C ASP A 382 13.70 8.67 -12.63
N SER A 383 12.58 8.99 -13.29
CA SER A 383 11.61 10.00 -12.86
C SER A 383 10.31 9.36 -12.38
N PHE A 384 9.68 9.94 -11.37
CA PHE A 384 8.30 9.61 -10.99
C PHE A 384 7.38 10.82 -11.17
N PHE A 385 6.28 10.62 -11.88
CA PHE A 385 5.29 11.64 -12.20
C PHE A 385 4.05 11.46 -11.32
N TRP A 386 3.69 12.53 -10.62
CA TRP A 386 2.47 12.61 -9.85
C TRP A 386 1.61 13.76 -10.39
N ILE A 387 0.36 13.44 -10.75
CA ILE A 387 -0.58 14.37 -11.36
C ILE A 387 -1.85 14.41 -10.50
N ALA A 388 -2.26 15.60 -10.08
CA ALA A 388 -3.56 15.80 -9.48
C ALA A 388 -4.13 17.18 -9.80
N CYS A 389 -5.24 17.21 -10.52
CA CYS A 389 -5.98 18.42 -10.83
C CYS A 389 -7.43 18.07 -11.18
N GLU A 390 -8.08 18.87 -12.03
CA GLU A 390 -9.35 18.53 -12.66
C GLU A 390 -9.27 17.17 -13.38
N ALA A 391 -10.34 16.38 -13.34
CA ALA A 391 -10.36 14.98 -13.76
C ALA A 391 -10.11 14.75 -15.26
N GLU A 392 -10.56 15.63 -16.15
CA GLU A 392 -10.25 15.58 -17.58
C GLU A 392 -8.80 16.01 -17.83
N GLN A 393 -8.37 17.14 -17.23
CA GLN A 393 -7.00 17.62 -17.36
C GLN A 393 -5.97 16.57 -16.88
N SER A 394 -6.22 15.94 -15.73
CA SER A 394 -5.38 14.87 -15.18
C SER A 394 -5.25 13.68 -16.14
N ARG A 395 -6.35 13.31 -16.81
CA ARG A 395 -6.36 12.23 -17.81
C ARG A 395 -5.57 12.61 -19.05
N GLN A 396 -5.76 13.82 -19.56
CA GLN A 396 -5.05 14.33 -20.74
C GLN A 396 -3.54 14.41 -20.49
N LEU A 397 -3.10 14.99 -19.36
CA LEU A 397 -1.68 15.06 -18.98
C LEU A 397 -1.05 13.65 -18.87
N LYS A 398 -1.75 12.70 -18.24
CA LYS A 398 -1.28 11.31 -18.16
C LYS A 398 -1.17 10.67 -19.55
N HIS A 399 -2.17 10.86 -20.40
CA HIS A 399 -2.17 10.32 -21.76
C HIS A 399 -0.96 10.86 -22.56
N THR A 400 -0.69 12.16 -22.47
CA THR A 400 0.48 12.79 -23.09
C THR A 400 1.80 12.18 -22.60
N LEU A 401 1.96 11.96 -21.29
CA LEU A 401 3.17 11.31 -20.75
C LEU A 401 3.40 9.90 -21.33
N ILE A 402 2.32 9.13 -21.52
CA ILE A 402 2.42 7.76 -22.05
C ILE A 402 2.65 7.78 -23.56
N GLU A 403 1.81 8.48 -24.32
CA GLU A 403 1.81 8.39 -25.78
C GLU A 403 2.94 9.21 -26.43
N GLN A 404 3.22 10.42 -25.92
CA GLN A 404 4.22 11.30 -26.53
C GLN A 404 5.60 11.12 -25.90
N TYR A 405 5.67 11.05 -24.57
CA TYR A 405 6.94 10.96 -23.84
C TYR A 405 7.35 9.53 -23.46
N GLN A 406 6.52 8.53 -23.78
CA GLN A 406 6.83 7.10 -23.61
C GLN A 406 7.23 6.75 -22.17
N ILE A 407 6.61 7.41 -21.19
CA ILE A 407 6.83 7.13 -19.76
C ILE A 407 6.04 5.89 -19.36
N ASP A 408 6.68 4.97 -18.64
CA ASP A 408 6.00 3.79 -18.11
C ASP A 408 4.87 4.21 -17.16
N SER A 409 3.68 3.66 -17.37
CA SER A 409 2.52 3.83 -16.50
C SER A 409 2.80 3.55 -15.01
N ALA A 410 3.76 2.68 -14.68
CA ALA A 410 4.19 2.40 -13.31
C ALA A 410 4.93 3.57 -12.64
N GLN A 411 5.48 4.48 -13.44
CA GLN A 411 6.13 5.72 -13.00
C GLN A 411 5.15 6.90 -12.92
N ILE A 412 3.85 6.69 -13.22
CA ILE A 412 2.84 7.74 -13.25
C ILE A 412 1.71 7.42 -12.27
N LYS A 413 1.44 8.34 -11.34
CA LYS A 413 0.21 8.36 -10.57
C LYS A 413 -0.59 9.61 -10.95
N ALA A 414 -1.78 9.42 -11.53
CA ALA A 414 -2.69 10.51 -11.86
C ALA A 414 -4.02 10.32 -11.14
N ALA A 415 -4.57 11.40 -10.59
CA ALA A 415 -5.86 11.42 -9.90
C ALA A 415 -6.64 12.70 -10.21
N GLY A 416 -7.90 12.59 -10.62
CA GLY A 416 -8.81 13.74 -10.69
C GLY A 416 -9.30 14.10 -9.29
N TYR A 417 -8.88 15.24 -8.76
CA TYR A 417 -9.25 15.72 -7.42
C TYR A 417 -10.64 16.35 -7.40
N TRP A 418 -11.03 16.94 -8.53
CA TRP A 418 -12.36 17.48 -8.74
C TRP A 418 -12.76 17.30 -10.20
N GLN A 419 -14.03 17.53 -10.49
CA GLN A 419 -14.55 17.48 -11.85
C GLN A 419 -15.37 18.74 -12.07
N ARG A 420 -15.09 19.43 -13.18
CA ARG A 420 -15.93 20.56 -13.58
C ARG A 420 -17.32 20.01 -13.92
N LYS A 421 -18.35 20.52 -13.24
CA LYS A 421 -19.73 20.17 -13.61
C LYS A 421 -20.00 20.73 -15.00
N ASP A 422 -20.54 19.88 -15.86
CA ASP A 422 -21.08 20.34 -17.13
C ASP A 422 -22.25 21.30 -16.83
N PRO A 423 -22.27 22.54 -17.35
CA PRO A 423 -23.35 23.50 -17.07
C PRO A 423 -24.75 22.97 -17.42
N THR A 424 -24.82 21.93 -18.26
CA THR A 424 -26.02 21.23 -18.71
C THR A 424 -26.40 20.02 -17.85
N SER A 425 -25.51 19.56 -16.97
CA SER A 425 -25.73 18.41 -16.10
C SER A 425 -26.53 18.82 -14.86
N LYS A 426 -27.86 18.72 -14.96
CA LYS A 426 -28.73 18.69 -13.77
C LYS A 426 -28.53 17.36 -13.04
N ASN A 427 -27.68 17.36 -12.01
CA ASN A 427 -27.71 16.45 -10.85
C ASN A 427 -26.85 16.99 -9.69
#